data_AF-A0ABD3XDM8-F1
#
_entry.id   AF-A0ABD3XDM8-F1
#
_cell.length_a   1.000
_cell.length_b   1.000
_cell.length_c   1.000
_cell.angle_alpha   90.00
_cell.angle_beta   90.00
_cell.angle_gamma   90.00
#
_symmetry.space_group_name_H-M   'P 1'
#
loop_
_entity.id
_entity.type
_entity.pdbx_description
1 polymer ?
#
loop_
_entity_poly.entity_id
_entity_poly.type
_entity_poly.pdbx_seq_one_letter_code
_entity_poly.pdbx_strand_id
1 'polypeptide(L)'
;MADIENAIQKLLHGQAVVIKNVDVNLNKDLKDHYVPITKQTICYIVMAVVINDEGKVLFIQEAKRSCYGKWYLPAGRLESGEDIVDGVKREVLEESGLEFEPITLICVEMNGATWHRFTFTGKIIGGKLKTVLEKDTESLQAQWFSPQQIQNHEMPLRVTDILQTIYIGVKHHSSKGTHPNCLPAKVPHKHLIHRPLIVRERKDGTIDVLVYKDQEPHVPSCVIDSCVHSPLLVSVFKIVQDAFGRSSESVSPTISGLLSLEHSGIPAEEHDGMCYTTLVQVEKPEQDFLDTPTNTNYEWYSVPSEQLKTDLINHLKEGMTIPILSF
;
A
#
# COMPACT_ATOMS: atom_id res chain seq x y z
N MET A 1 2.88 17.94 20.97
CA MET A 1 2.30 18.68 19.82
C MET A 1 3.30 18.86 18.67
N ALA A 2 4.52 19.38 18.87
CA ALA A 2 5.54 19.36 17.79
C ALA A 2 5.86 17.94 17.26
N ASP A 3 5.69 16.92 18.12
CA ASP A 3 5.92 15.53 17.77
C ASP A 3 4.85 14.94 16.81
N ILE A 4 3.59 15.36 16.92
CA ILE A 4 2.53 14.87 16.01
C ILE A 4 2.70 15.45 14.60
N GLU A 5 3.03 16.74 14.46
CA GLU A 5 3.29 17.32 13.13
C GLU A 5 4.48 16.65 12.45
N ASN A 6 5.56 16.40 13.19
CA ASN A 6 6.72 15.67 12.68
C ASN A 6 6.37 14.22 12.30
N ALA A 7 5.56 13.53 13.09
CA ALA A 7 5.06 12.20 12.75
C ALA A 7 4.22 12.24 11.45
N ILE A 8 3.29 13.18 11.30
CA ILE A 8 2.49 13.32 10.07
C ILE A 8 3.39 13.62 8.87
N GLN A 9 4.36 14.54 9.01
CA GLN A 9 5.33 14.83 7.94
C GLN A 9 6.10 13.57 7.51
N LYS A 10 6.59 12.77 8.47
CA LYS A 10 7.26 11.50 8.14
C LYS A 10 6.36 10.57 7.35
N LEU A 11 5.10 10.40 7.78
CA LEU A 11 4.12 9.55 7.10
C LEU A 11 3.83 10.02 5.67
N LEU A 12 3.68 11.34 5.45
CA LEU A 12 3.50 11.92 4.11
C LEU A 12 4.71 11.69 3.19
N HIS A 13 5.90 11.51 3.75
CA HIS A 13 7.13 11.18 2.99
C HIS A 13 7.40 9.68 2.90
N GLY A 14 6.40 8.82 3.18
CA GLY A 14 6.56 7.37 3.07
C GLY A 14 7.40 6.75 4.18
N GLN A 15 7.74 7.49 5.24
CA GLN A 15 8.59 7.00 6.32
C GLN A 15 7.78 6.28 7.40
N ALA A 16 8.45 5.37 8.11
CA ALA A 16 7.87 4.70 9.26
C ALA A 16 7.76 5.65 10.46
N VAL A 17 6.71 5.44 11.25
CA VAL A 17 6.55 6.07 12.57
C VAL A 17 6.25 4.97 13.56
N VAL A 18 6.98 4.93 14.69
CA VAL A 18 6.85 3.87 15.69
C VAL A 18 5.41 3.76 16.19
N ILE A 19 4.88 2.53 16.22
CA ILE A 19 3.63 2.18 16.91
C ILE A 19 4.02 1.59 18.26
N LYS A 20 3.72 2.30 19.34
CA LYS A 20 3.96 1.81 20.71
C LYS A 20 2.87 0.82 21.13
N ASN A 21 1.62 1.18 20.87
CA ASN A 21 0.43 0.39 21.17
C ASN A 21 -0.55 0.52 20.00
N VAL A 22 -1.40 -0.49 19.80
CA VAL A 22 -2.52 -0.41 18.85
C VAL A 22 -3.77 0.01 19.60
N ASP A 23 -4.43 1.08 19.15
CA ASP A 23 -5.48 1.77 19.90
C ASP A 23 -6.81 1.00 19.84
N VAL A 24 -7.21 0.60 18.64
CA VAL A 24 -8.46 -0.11 18.41
C VAL A 24 -8.18 -1.57 18.10
N ASN A 25 -8.63 -2.43 19.02
CA ASN A 25 -8.67 -3.87 18.83
C ASN A 25 -10.03 -4.39 19.30
N LEU A 26 -11.00 -4.44 18.38
CA LEU A 26 -12.35 -4.95 18.67
C LEU A 26 -12.41 -6.48 18.80
N ASN A 27 -11.29 -7.18 18.56
CA ASN A 27 -11.21 -8.64 18.64
C ASN A 27 -10.67 -9.13 20.00
N LYS A 28 -10.65 -8.29 21.04
CA LYS A 28 -10.14 -8.64 22.39
C LYS A 28 -10.79 -9.90 23.00
N ASP A 29 -11.98 -10.28 22.53
CA ASP A 29 -12.77 -11.42 23.05
C ASP A 29 -12.77 -12.67 22.15
N LEU A 30 -12.15 -12.63 20.97
CA LEU A 30 -12.07 -13.79 20.06
C LEU A 30 -10.77 -14.57 20.35
N LYS A 31 -10.93 -15.86 20.68
CA LYS A 31 -9.82 -16.79 21.02
C LYS A 31 -8.82 -17.02 19.89
N ASP A 32 -9.14 -16.63 18.66
CA ASP A 32 -8.32 -16.87 17.47
C ASP A 32 -7.84 -15.54 16.89
N HIS A 33 -6.75 -14.99 17.43
CA HIS A 33 -6.05 -13.88 16.79
C HIS A 33 -5.38 -14.38 15.51
N TYR A 34 -5.76 -13.82 14.36
CA TYR A 34 -5.03 -14.07 13.12
C TYR A 34 -3.58 -13.59 13.27
N VAL A 35 -2.64 -14.53 13.09
CA VAL A 35 -1.20 -14.25 13.06
C VAL A 35 -0.77 -14.33 11.61
N PRO A 36 -0.32 -13.23 10.98
CA PRO A 36 0.25 -13.28 9.65
C PRO A 36 1.58 -14.03 9.71
N ILE A 37 1.71 -15.04 8.85
CA ILE A 37 2.91 -15.85 8.65
C ILE A 37 3.03 -16.08 7.15
N THR A 38 4.09 -15.55 6.55
CA THR A 38 4.30 -15.53 5.10
C THR A 38 4.27 -16.96 4.55
N LYS A 39 3.52 -17.18 3.47
CA LYS A 39 3.24 -18.49 2.84
C LYS A 39 2.39 -19.48 3.65
N GLN A 40 2.03 -19.18 4.89
CA GLN A 40 1.19 -20.06 5.72
C GLN A 40 -0.21 -19.49 5.88
N THR A 41 -0.33 -18.33 6.53
CA THR A 41 -1.62 -17.67 6.81
C THR A 41 -1.84 -16.45 5.94
N ILE A 42 -0.77 -15.90 5.35
CA ILE A 42 -0.82 -14.73 4.47
C ILE A 42 -0.05 -14.94 3.17
N CYS A 43 -0.58 -14.39 2.08
CA CYS A 43 0.07 -14.38 0.77
C CYS A 43 0.48 -12.97 0.39
N TYR A 44 1.80 -12.74 0.36
CA TYR A 44 2.40 -11.56 -0.23
C TYR A 44 2.93 -11.88 -1.62
N ILE A 45 2.59 -11.01 -2.57
CA ILE A 45 3.05 -11.06 -3.94
C ILE A 45 3.74 -9.74 -4.24
N VAL A 46 4.86 -9.82 -4.93
CA VAL A 46 5.57 -8.65 -5.48
C VAL A 46 5.45 -8.69 -7.00
N MET A 47 5.38 -7.53 -7.62
CA MET A 47 5.27 -7.38 -9.06
C MET A 47 6.04 -6.14 -9.53
N ALA A 48 6.61 -6.20 -10.73
CA ALA A 48 7.30 -5.07 -11.33
C ALA A 48 6.64 -4.62 -12.63
N VAL A 49 6.32 -3.33 -12.73
CA VAL A 49 6.05 -2.64 -13.99
C VAL A 49 7.29 -1.84 -14.35
N VAL A 50 8.18 -2.48 -15.10
CA VAL A 50 9.43 -1.85 -15.57
C VAL A 50 9.19 -1.27 -16.96
N ILE A 51 9.53 0.01 -17.15
CA ILE A 51 9.38 0.72 -18.41
C ILE A 51 10.76 1.20 -18.86
N ASN A 52 11.18 0.83 -20.07
CA ASN A 52 12.46 1.26 -20.63
C ASN A 52 12.38 2.68 -21.25
N ASP A 53 13.52 3.19 -21.73
CA ASP A 53 13.60 4.51 -22.34
C ASP A 53 12.78 4.67 -23.63
N GLU A 54 12.38 3.56 -24.26
CA GLU A 54 11.47 3.54 -25.42
C GLU A 54 9.98 3.52 -25.01
N GLY A 55 9.67 3.57 -23.71
CA GLY A 55 8.30 3.51 -23.20
C GLY A 55 7.67 2.11 -23.29
N LYS A 56 8.46 1.06 -23.49
CA LYS A 56 8.00 -0.34 -23.54
C LYS A 56 8.04 -0.96 -22.16
N VAL A 57 7.12 -1.87 -21.89
CA VAL A 57 6.95 -2.58 -20.62
C VAL A 57 7.64 -3.94 -20.67
N LEU A 58 8.35 -4.30 -19.61
CA LEU A 58 8.97 -5.63 -19.46
C LEU A 58 7.93 -6.70 -19.15
N PHE A 59 7.98 -7.81 -19.87
CA PHE A 59 7.21 -9.01 -19.60
C PHE A 59 8.10 -10.24 -19.61
N ILE A 60 7.65 -11.27 -18.90
CA ILE A 60 8.22 -12.62 -18.91
C ILE A 60 7.23 -13.58 -19.55
N GLN A 61 7.76 -14.65 -20.14
CA GLN A 61 6.95 -15.73 -20.69
C GLN A 61 6.99 -16.93 -19.76
N GLU A 62 5.81 -17.35 -19.29
CA GLU A 62 5.61 -18.35 -18.25
C GLU A 62 6.13 -19.75 -18.64
N ALA A 63 6.92 -20.36 -17.76
CA ALA A 63 7.35 -21.76 -17.87
C ALA A 63 6.43 -22.74 -17.11
N LYS A 64 5.53 -22.23 -16.25
CA LYS A 64 4.62 -23.04 -15.42
C LYS A 64 3.55 -23.73 -16.29
N ARG A 65 3.36 -25.04 -16.10
CA ARG A 65 2.45 -25.88 -16.94
C ARG A 65 1.04 -25.32 -17.11
N SER A 66 0.45 -24.71 -16.08
CA SER A 66 -0.91 -24.14 -16.10
C SER A 66 -1.07 -22.92 -17.00
N CYS A 67 0.02 -22.21 -17.28
CA CYS A 67 0.04 -20.97 -18.05
C CYS A 67 1.20 -20.93 -19.05
N TYR A 68 1.72 -22.09 -19.45
CA TYR A 68 2.92 -22.23 -20.26
C TYR A 68 2.82 -21.42 -21.56
N GLY A 69 3.84 -20.62 -21.84
CA GLY A 69 3.92 -19.80 -23.05
C GLY A 69 3.07 -18.52 -23.03
N LYS A 70 2.28 -18.29 -21.98
CA LYS A 70 1.57 -17.02 -21.78
C LYS A 70 2.50 -15.97 -21.18
N TRP A 71 2.15 -14.69 -21.34
CA TRP A 71 2.94 -13.57 -20.89
C TRP A 71 2.38 -12.93 -19.62
N TYR A 72 3.27 -12.50 -18.74
CA TYR A 72 2.93 -11.80 -17.50
C TYR A 72 4.01 -10.78 -17.13
N LEU A 73 3.68 -9.88 -16.19
CA LEU A 73 4.70 -9.03 -15.58
C LEU A 73 5.62 -9.88 -14.69
N PRO A 74 6.90 -9.51 -14.50
CA PRO A 74 7.74 -10.15 -13.51
C PRO A 74 7.07 -10.08 -12.13
N ALA A 75 6.77 -11.24 -11.53
CA ALA A 75 5.99 -11.32 -10.32
C ALA A 75 6.05 -12.69 -9.64
N GLY A 76 6.16 -12.69 -8.32
CA GLY A 76 6.11 -13.91 -7.55
C GLY A 76 5.79 -13.69 -6.08
N ARG A 77 5.79 -14.79 -5.33
CA ARG A 77 5.43 -14.78 -3.91
C ARG A 77 6.65 -14.39 -3.10
N LEU A 78 6.43 -13.64 -2.03
CA LEU A 78 7.48 -13.34 -1.06
C LEU A 78 7.92 -14.64 -0.36
N GLU A 79 9.23 -14.80 -0.16
CA GLU A 79 9.81 -15.88 0.63
C GLU A 79 9.69 -15.61 2.14
N SER A 80 9.70 -16.66 2.97
CA SER A 80 9.76 -16.47 4.43
C SER A 80 11.12 -15.87 4.80
N GLY A 81 11.13 -14.83 5.62
CA GLY A 81 12.38 -14.12 5.94
C GLY A 81 12.75 -12.99 4.96
N GLU A 82 11.93 -12.70 3.95
CA GLU A 82 12.26 -11.78 2.87
C GLU A 82 11.53 -10.43 3.04
N ASP A 83 12.24 -9.31 2.81
CA ASP A 83 11.60 -8.00 2.73
C ASP A 83 10.97 -7.78 1.34
N ILE A 84 9.83 -7.08 1.28
CA ILE A 84 9.08 -6.84 0.03
C ILE A 84 9.96 -6.27 -1.11
N VAL A 85 10.85 -5.33 -0.79
CA VAL A 85 11.76 -4.71 -1.77
C VAL A 85 12.77 -5.73 -2.30
N ASP A 86 13.28 -6.60 -1.44
CA ASP A 86 14.27 -7.61 -1.85
C ASP A 86 13.59 -8.69 -2.70
N GLY A 87 12.35 -9.07 -2.37
CA GLY A 87 11.53 -9.97 -3.18
C GLY A 87 11.33 -9.47 -4.62
N VAL A 88 10.95 -8.20 -4.82
CA VAL A 88 10.75 -7.70 -6.19
C VAL A 88 12.04 -7.66 -7.00
N LYS A 89 13.19 -7.41 -6.34
CA LYS A 89 14.51 -7.47 -6.99
C LYS A 89 14.84 -8.91 -7.42
N ARG A 90 14.61 -9.88 -6.55
CA ARG A 90 14.82 -11.31 -6.81
C ARG A 90 13.97 -11.79 -7.99
N GLU A 91 12.66 -11.55 -7.95
CA GLU A 91 11.73 -12.00 -9.00
C GLU A 91 12.10 -11.43 -10.38
N VAL A 92 12.43 -10.13 -10.46
CA VAL A 92 12.86 -9.54 -11.74
C VAL A 92 14.16 -10.18 -12.24
N LEU A 93 15.12 -10.45 -11.36
CA LEU A 93 16.38 -11.07 -11.73
C LEU A 93 16.18 -12.51 -12.23
N GLU A 94 15.46 -13.33 -11.46
CA GLU A 94 15.21 -14.75 -11.76
C GLU A 94 14.42 -14.94 -13.07
N GLU A 95 13.36 -14.16 -13.26
CA GLU A 95 12.44 -14.34 -14.38
C GLU A 95 12.89 -13.58 -15.64
N SER A 96 13.68 -12.51 -15.54
CA SER A 96 14.07 -11.68 -16.70
C SER A 96 15.56 -11.58 -16.96
N GLY A 97 16.42 -11.98 -16.01
CA GLY A 97 17.87 -11.83 -16.08
C GLY A 97 18.38 -10.40 -15.86
N LEU A 98 17.49 -9.45 -15.52
CA LEU A 98 17.83 -8.04 -15.34
C LEU A 98 17.95 -7.66 -13.86
N GLU A 99 18.92 -6.81 -13.54
CA GLU A 99 19.06 -6.26 -12.19
C GLU A 99 18.18 -5.02 -12.05
N PHE A 100 17.24 -5.08 -11.10
CA PHE A 100 16.21 -4.05 -10.89
C PHE A 100 16.46 -3.23 -9.63
N GLU A 101 16.36 -1.91 -9.76
CA GLU A 101 16.33 -0.98 -8.64
C GLU A 101 14.93 -0.34 -8.56
N PRO A 102 14.07 -0.78 -7.61
CA PRO A 102 12.75 -0.20 -7.41
C PRO A 102 12.89 1.23 -6.88
N ILE A 103 12.08 2.12 -7.42
CA ILE A 103 12.06 3.55 -7.04
C ILE A 103 10.87 3.83 -6.12
N THR A 104 9.72 3.24 -6.41
CA THR A 104 8.49 3.45 -5.64
C THR A 104 7.49 2.32 -5.87
N LEU A 105 6.62 2.09 -4.89
CA LEU A 105 5.32 1.45 -5.11
C LEU A 105 4.48 2.32 -6.05
N ILE A 106 3.74 1.70 -6.95
CA ILE A 106 2.77 2.38 -7.83
C ILE A 106 1.33 1.90 -7.59
N CYS A 107 1.15 0.76 -6.94
CA CYS A 107 -0.15 0.17 -6.64
C CYS A 107 0.00 -0.89 -5.54
N VAL A 108 -0.98 -0.94 -4.64
CA VAL A 108 -1.18 -2.07 -3.73
C VAL A 108 -2.54 -2.68 -4.02
N GLU A 109 -2.58 -3.99 -4.22
CA GLU A 109 -3.82 -4.72 -4.46
C GLU A 109 -4.09 -5.63 -3.26
N MET A 110 -5.34 -5.69 -2.82
CA MET A 110 -5.79 -6.49 -1.67
C MET A 110 -6.98 -7.35 -2.08
N ASN A 111 -7.02 -8.59 -1.60
CA ASN A 111 -8.21 -9.43 -1.63
C ASN A 111 -8.46 -9.94 -0.21
N GLY A 112 -9.43 -9.31 0.45
CA GLY A 112 -9.57 -9.37 1.90
C GLY A 112 -8.28 -8.94 2.60
N ALA A 113 -8.02 -9.55 3.76
CA ALA A 113 -6.85 -9.24 4.60
C ALA A 113 -5.72 -10.26 4.49
N THR A 114 -5.81 -11.27 3.61
CA THR A 114 -4.85 -12.39 3.58
C THR A 114 -4.11 -12.53 2.25
N TRP A 115 -4.45 -11.70 1.27
CA TRP A 115 -3.78 -11.67 -0.03
C TRP A 115 -3.47 -10.23 -0.42
N HIS A 116 -2.20 -9.96 -0.71
CA HIS A 116 -1.72 -8.63 -1.05
C HIS A 116 -0.71 -8.71 -2.19
N ARG A 117 -0.83 -7.81 -3.17
CA ARG A 117 0.15 -7.65 -4.25
C ARG A 117 0.72 -6.24 -4.25
N PHE A 118 2.04 -6.15 -4.15
CA PHE A 118 2.80 -4.91 -4.11
C PHE A 118 3.46 -4.69 -5.46
N THR A 119 3.02 -3.66 -6.20
CA THR A 119 3.58 -3.37 -7.52
C THR A 119 4.53 -2.21 -7.46
N PHE A 120 5.74 -2.43 -7.98
CA PHE A 120 6.80 -1.44 -8.06
C PHE A 120 7.05 -0.99 -9.49
N THR A 121 7.57 0.23 -9.60
CA THR A 121 8.31 0.66 -10.78
C THR A 121 9.73 1.07 -10.38
N GLY A 122 10.63 1.18 -11.35
CA GLY A 122 12.04 1.42 -11.08
C GLY A 122 12.89 1.37 -12.34
N LYS A 123 14.19 1.20 -12.15
CA LYS A 123 15.19 1.19 -13.22
C LYS A 123 15.88 -0.15 -13.32
N ILE A 124 16.27 -0.52 -14.54
CA ILE A 124 17.22 -1.59 -14.76
C ILE A 124 18.62 -0.99 -14.61
N ILE A 125 19.44 -1.58 -13.73
CA ILE A 125 20.78 -1.11 -13.39
C ILE A 125 21.89 -2.04 -13.89
N GLY A 126 21.51 -3.21 -14.42
CA GLY A 126 22.45 -4.25 -14.84
C GLY A 126 21.74 -5.50 -15.36
N GLY A 127 22.49 -6.60 -15.46
CA GLY A 127 22.00 -7.86 -15.98
C GLY A 127 21.88 -7.93 -17.52
N LYS A 128 21.32 -9.04 -18.00
CA LYS A 128 21.12 -9.33 -19.42
C LYS A 128 19.73 -9.91 -19.62
N LEU A 129 18.98 -9.34 -20.55
CA LEU A 129 17.62 -9.82 -20.86
C LEU A 129 17.64 -11.31 -21.25
N LYS A 130 16.89 -12.11 -20.50
CA LYS A 130 16.80 -13.56 -20.63
C LYS A 130 16.14 -13.94 -21.95
N THR A 131 16.83 -14.78 -22.72
CA THR A 131 16.38 -15.28 -24.02
C THR A 131 15.88 -16.71 -23.93
N VAL A 132 15.28 -17.22 -25.01
CA VAL A 132 14.82 -18.62 -25.09
C VAL A 132 15.93 -19.66 -24.87
N LEU A 133 17.19 -19.27 -25.10
CA LEU A 133 18.36 -20.12 -24.85
C LEU A 133 18.65 -20.32 -23.35
N GLU A 134 18.20 -19.37 -22.53
CA GLU A 134 18.39 -19.34 -21.07
C GLU A 134 17.13 -19.80 -20.32
N LYS A 135 16.17 -20.42 -21.03
CA LYS A 135 14.92 -20.92 -20.43
C LYS A 135 15.19 -21.87 -19.27
N ASP A 136 14.37 -21.76 -18.23
CA ASP A 136 14.42 -22.64 -17.06
C ASP A 136 13.01 -22.77 -16.43
N THR A 137 12.94 -23.10 -15.15
CA THR A 137 11.70 -23.25 -14.39
C THR A 137 11.02 -21.93 -14.06
N GLU A 138 11.78 -20.83 -14.05
CA GLU A 138 11.27 -19.50 -13.70
C GLU A 138 10.55 -18.89 -14.91
N SER A 139 11.20 -18.90 -16.07
CA SER A 139 10.62 -18.34 -17.29
C SER A 139 11.26 -18.90 -18.56
N LEU A 140 10.53 -18.78 -19.67
CA LEU A 140 11.01 -19.16 -20.99
C LEU A 140 11.89 -18.09 -21.62
N GLN A 141 11.58 -16.82 -21.38
CA GLN A 141 12.29 -15.63 -21.87
C GLN A 141 11.66 -14.37 -21.25
N ALA A 142 12.29 -13.21 -21.47
CA ALA A 142 11.74 -11.90 -21.22
C ALA A 142 11.80 -11.00 -22.47
N GLN A 143 10.79 -10.14 -22.65
CA GLN A 143 10.70 -9.23 -23.77
C GLN A 143 10.06 -7.88 -23.38
N TRP A 144 10.32 -6.87 -24.20
CA TRP A 144 9.75 -5.53 -24.08
C TRP A 144 8.59 -5.35 -25.06
N PHE A 145 7.43 -4.95 -24.57
CA PHE A 145 6.23 -4.71 -25.38
C PHE A 145 5.77 -3.27 -25.29
N SER A 146 5.37 -2.67 -26.40
CA SER A 146 4.81 -1.32 -26.37
C SER A 146 3.39 -1.32 -25.80
N PRO A 147 2.92 -0.19 -25.24
CA PRO A 147 1.52 -0.05 -24.80
C PRO A 147 0.50 -0.42 -25.88
N GLN A 148 0.79 -0.14 -27.15
CA GLN A 148 -0.08 -0.51 -28.27
C GLN A 148 -0.14 -2.03 -28.48
N GLN A 149 1.00 -2.74 -28.40
CA GLN A 149 1.01 -4.20 -28.54
C GLN A 149 0.21 -4.88 -27.42
N ILE A 150 0.31 -4.33 -26.20
CA ILE A 150 -0.45 -4.80 -25.02
C ILE A 150 -1.95 -4.56 -25.24
N GLN A 151 -2.34 -3.35 -25.67
CA GLN A 151 -3.74 -2.99 -25.93
C GLN A 151 -4.36 -3.79 -27.09
N ASN A 152 -3.57 -4.09 -28.12
CA ASN A 152 -4.00 -4.89 -29.27
C ASN A 152 -4.01 -6.40 -28.98
N HIS A 153 -3.62 -6.82 -27.77
CA HIS A 153 -3.50 -8.23 -27.39
C HIS A 153 -2.60 -9.04 -28.34
N GLU A 154 -1.49 -8.44 -28.81
CA GLU A 154 -0.53 -9.09 -29.72
C GLU A 154 0.26 -10.23 -29.06
N MET A 155 0.06 -10.43 -27.76
CA MET A 155 0.65 -11.50 -26.99
C MET A 155 -0.40 -12.14 -26.06
N PRO A 156 -0.42 -13.47 -25.91
CA PRO A 156 -1.39 -14.13 -25.05
C PRO A 156 -1.03 -13.91 -23.58
N LEU A 157 -1.75 -13.04 -22.89
CA LEU A 157 -1.57 -12.79 -21.46
C LEU A 157 -2.00 -13.98 -20.60
N ARG A 158 -1.30 -14.20 -19.48
CA ARG A 158 -1.66 -15.20 -18.47
C ARG A 158 -3.09 -14.99 -17.97
N VAL A 159 -3.34 -13.75 -17.54
CA VAL A 159 -4.61 -13.20 -17.05
C VAL A 159 -4.60 -11.68 -17.31
N THR A 160 -5.77 -11.05 -17.37
CA THR A 160 -5.93 -9.62 -17.73
C THR A 160 -6.02 -8.68 -16.53
N ASP A 161 -5.89 -9.19 -15.30
CA ASP A 161 -5.93 -8.39 -14.06
C ASP A 161 -4.82 -7.32 -14.01
N ILE A 162 -3.68 -7.60 -14.64
CA ILE A 162 -2.54 -6.69 -14.71
C ILE A 162 -2.73 -5.48 -15.62
N LEU A 163 -3.77 -5.43 -16.46
CA LEU A 163 -3.94 -4.33 -17.42
C LEU A 163 -4.14 -2.97 -16.74
N GLN A 164 -4.91 -2.93 -15.66
CA GLN A 164 -5.10 -1.71 -14.86
C GLN A 164 -3.78 -1.28 -14.22
N THR A 165 -3.01 -2.24 -13.69
CA THR A 165 -1.72 -1.97 -13.05
C THR A 165 -0.67 -1.47 -14.04
N ILE A 166 -0.65 -2.01 -15.26
CA ILE A 166 0.19 -1.50 -16.37
C ILE A 166 -0.21 -0.07 -16.71
N TYR A 167 -1.51 0.22 -16.83
CA TYR A 167 -1.99 1.59 -17.09
C TYR A 167 -1.51 2.56 -16.02
N ILE A 168 -1.61 2.19 -14.74
CA ILE A 168 -1.11 3.00 -13.61
C ILE A 168 0.40 3.24 -13.77
N GLY A 169 1.19 2.20 -14.03
CA GLY A 169 2.64 2.33 -14.20
C GLY A 169 3.04 3.20 -15.40
N VAL A 170 2.37 3.05 -16.55
CA VAL A 170 2.59 3.88 -17.75
C VAL A 170 2.19 5.33 -17.51
N LYS A 171 1.06 5.58 -16.83
CA LYS A 171 0.65 6.94 -16.43
C LYS A 171 1.68 7.55 -15.48
N HIS A 172 2.17 6.79 -14.50
CA HIS A 172 3.19 7.24 -13.56
C HIS A 172 4.50 7.60 -14.28
N HIS A 173 4.96 6.76 -15.20
CA HIS A 173 6.16 7.03 -16.00
C HIS A 173 6.02 8.27 -16.89
N SER A 174 4.92 8.37 -17.65
CA SER A 174 4.70 9.49 -18.60
C SER A 174 4.51 10.85 -17.92
N SER A 175 3.93 10.87 -16.71
CA SER A 175 3.77 12.09 -15.92
C SER A 175 5.01 12.49 -15.10
N LYS A 176 6.08 11.68 -15.15
CA LYS A 176 7.28 11.82 -14.29
C LYS A 176 6.94 11.72 -12.79
N GLY A 177 6.01 10.84 -12.47
CA GLY A 177 5.49 10.60 -11.13
C GLY A 177 4.11 11.19 -10.92
N THR A 178 3.27 10.46 -10.17
CA THR A 178 1.94 10.94 -9.74
C THR A 178 1.88 11.25 -8.25
N HIS A 179 2.76 10.64 -7.45
CA HIS A 179 2.86 10.81 -5.99
C HIS A 179 4.35 10.80 -5.58
N PRO A 180 4.71 11.24 -4.37
CA PRO A 180 6.07 11.11 -3.84
C PRO A 180 6.55 9.65 -3.86
N ASN A 181 7.85 9.44 -4.07
CA ASN A 181 8.43 8.10 -4.05
C ASN A 181 8.26 7.49 -2.65
N CYS A 182 7.75 6.27 -2.59
CA CYS A 182 7.51 5.54 -1.36
C CYS A 182 7.85 4.07 -1.57
N LEU A 183 8.90 3.61 -0.88
CA LEU A 183 9.25 2.20 -0.73
C LEU A 183 8.84 1.74 0.67
N PRO A 184 8.48 0.45 0.84
CA PRO A 184 8.19 -0.10 2.16
C PRO A 184 9.35 0.14 3.13
N ALA A 185 9.04 0.72 4.30
CA ALA A 185 10.00 0.86 5.37
C ALA A 185 10.20 -0.48 6.09
N LYS A 186 11.46 -0.85 6.34
CA LYS A 186 11.85 -2.11 6.98
C LYS A 186 11.57 -2.07 8.49
N VAL A 187 10.31 -2.27 8.87
CA VAL A 187 9.85 -2.28 10.26
C VAL A 187 9.01 -3.53 10.51
N PRO A 188 9.38 -4.39 11.47
CA PRO A 188 8.64 -5.61 11.78
C PRO A 188 7.33 -5.30 12.52
N HIS A 189 6.26 -6.03 12.19
CA HIS A 189 4.97 -5.94 12.86
C HIS A 189 4.44 -7.33 13.18
N LYS A 190 3.84 -7.54 14.36
CA LYS A 190 3.24 -8.84 14.74
C LYS A 190 1.85 -9.07 14.12
N HIS A 191 1.21 -8.01 13.68
CA HIS A 191 -0.16 -8.02 13.18
C HIS A 191 -0.24 -7.19 11.90
N LEU A 192 -1.32 -7.40 11.16
CA LEU A 192 -1.74 -6.44 10.15
C LEU A 192 -2.37 -5.25 10.86
N ILE A 193 -1.83 -4.07 10.64
CA ILE A 193 -2.23 -2.82 11.28
C ILE A 193 -2.62 -1.82 10.20
N HIS A 194 -3.68 -1.07 10.47
CA HIS A 194 -4.07 0.09 9.68
C HIS A 194 -3.95 1.34 10.53
N ARG A 195 -3.19 2.32 10.05
CA ARG A 195 -3.05 3.66 10.62
C ARG A 195 -3.66 4.70 9.68
N PRO A 196 -4.98 4.94 9.77
CA PRO A 196 -5.61 5.95 8.92
C PRO A 196 -5.31 7.36 9.45
N LEU A 197 -4.63 8.16 8.64
CA LEU A 197 -4.53 9.60 8.83
C LEU A 197 -5.87 10.23 8.42
N ILE A 198 -6.79 10.30 9.39
CA ILE A 198 -8.14 10.83 9.19
C ILE A 198 -8.10 12.35 9.26
N VAL A 199 -8.49 13.00 8.17
CA VAL A 199 -8.50 14.45 8.03
C VAL A 199 -9.89 14.96 7.68
N ARG A 200 -10.19 16.19 8.10
CA ARG A 200 -11.35 16.95 7.63
C ARG A 200 -10.93 18.37 7.31
N GLU A 201 -11.52 18.91 6.25
CA GLU A 201 -11.37 20.33 5.90
C GLU A 201 -12.56 21.12 6.46
N ARG A 202 -12.27 22.23 7.13
CA ARG A 202 -13.26 23.19 7.65
C ARG A 202 -13.64 24.20 6.58
N LYS A 203 -14.79 24.86 6.76
CA LYS A 203 -15.27 25.91 5.85
C LYS A 203 -14.31 27.11 5.71
N ASP A 204 -13.48 27.35 6.71
CA ASP A 204 -12.44 28.39 6.70
C ASP A 204 -11.12 27.91 6.05
N GLY A 205 -11.11 26.70 5.49
CA GLY A 205 -9.95 26.06 4.88
C GLY A 205 -8.96 25.46 5.87
N THR A 206 -9.25 25.45 7.18
CA THR A 206 -8.41 24.77 8.18
C THR A 206 -8.54 23.26 8.05
N ILE A 207 -7.44 22.53 8.21
CA ILE A 207 -7.47 21.06 8.27
C ILE A 207 -7.33 20.62 9.72
N ASP A 208 -8.26 19.76 10.14
CA ASP A 208 -8.14 19.02 11.39
C ASP A 208 -7.71 17.58 11.10
N VAL A 209 -6.87 17.03 11.97
CA VAL A 209 -6.46 15.62 11.97
C VAL A 209 -7.02 14.95 13.22
N LEU A 210 -7.61 13.77 13.09
CA LEU A 210 -8.04 13.00 14.25
C LEU A 210 -6.81 12.37 14.92
N VAL A 211 -6.62 12.66 16.20
CA VAL A 211 -5.46 12.24 17.00
C VAL A 211 -5.92 11.43 18.19
N TYR A 212 -5.22 10.33 18.49
CA TYR A 212 -5.35 9.61 19.75
C TYR A 212 -4.34 10.15 20.75
N LYS A 213 -4.76 10.43 21.98
CA LYS A 213 -3.96 11.17 22.97
C LYS A 213 -3.72 10.44 24.29
N ASP A 214 -4.07 9.16 24.40
CA ASP A 214 -3.66 8.39 25.57
C ASP A 214 -2.13 8.28 25.60
N GLN A 215 -1.52 8.64 26.72
CA GLN A 215 -0.07 8.77 26.95
C GLN A 215 0.64 9.82 26.08
N GLU A 216 0.69 9.65 24.76
CA GLU A 216 1.36 10.56 23.82
C GLU A 216 0.49 10.76 22.57
N PRO A 217 0.27 12.00 22.10
CA PRO A 217 -0.52 12.25 20.89
C PRO A 217 0.07 11.61 19.62
N HIS A 218 -0.71 10.78 18.94
CA HIS A 218 -0.33 10.09 17.70
C HIS A 218 -1.53 9.87 16.75
N VAL A 219 -1.24 9.48 15.50
CA VAL A 219 -2.27 9.08 14.54
C VAL A 219 -2.85 7.72 14.96
N PRO A 220 -4.17 7.57 15.08
CA PRO A 220 -4.80 6.35 15.59
C PRO A 220 -4.49 5.13 14.71
N SER A 221 -4.48 3.97 15.35
CA SER A 221 -4.16 2.69 14.73
C SER A 221 -5.16 1.59 15.12
N CYS A 222 -5.40 0.66 14.20
CA CYS A 222 -6.33 -0.46 14.39
C CYS A 222 -5.71 -1.75 13.87
N VAL A 223 -5.91 -2.86 14.59
CA VAL A 223 -5.61 -4.19 14.03
C VAL A 223 -6.60 -4.47 12.90
N ILE A 224 -6.10 -4.86 11.72
CA ILE A 224 -6.93 -5.24 10.59
C ILE A 224 -7.65 -6.55 10.91
N ASP A 225 -8.96 -6.56 10.67
CA ASP A 225 -9.80 -7.73 10.81
C ASP A 225 -9.61 -8.68 9.63
N SER A 226 -9.16 -9.91 9.91
CA SER A 226 -8.86 -10.88 8.86
C SER A 226 -10.11 -11.47 8.19
N CYS A 227 -11.29 -11.30 8.80
CA CYS A 227 -12.52 -11.97 8.42
C CYS A 227 -13.45 -11.12 7.54
N VAL A 228 -13.04 -9.90 7.17
CA VAL A 228 -13.87 -8.95 6.42
C VAL A 228 -13.34 -8.74 5.00
N HIS A 229 -14.26 -8.42 4.09
CA HIS A 229 -13.94 -8.21 2.68
C HIS A 229 -13.19 -6.91 2.40
N SER A 230 -13.54 -5.82 3.12
CA SER A 230 -12.94 -4.49 2.95
C SER A 230 -12.19 -4.06 4.22
N PRO A 231 -11.04 -4.67 4.53
CA PRO A 231 -10.36 -4.54 5.82
C PRO A 231 -10.01 -3.11 6.21
N LEU A 232 -9.49 -2.31 5.27
CA LEU A 232 -9.09 -0.93 5.56
C LEU A 232 -10.31 -0.05 5.85
N LEU A 233 -11.37 -0.15 5.04
CA LEU A 233 -12.59 0.63 5.27
C LEU A 233 -13.25 0.26 6.60
N VAL A 234 -13.32 -1.03 6.92
CA VAL A 234 -13.80 -1.50 8.23
C VAL A 234 -12.95 -0.95 9.36
N SER A 235 -11.62 -0.93 9.22
CA SER A 235 -10.71 -0.38 10.24
C SER A 235 -10.94 1.13 10.46
N VAL A 236 -11.19 1.90 9.38
CA VAL A 236 -11.60 3.31 9.51
C VAL A 236 -12.91 3.43 10.28
N PHE A 237 -13.94 2.66 9.92
CA PHE A 237 -15.22 2.69 10.63
C PHE A 237 -15.08 2.33 12.11
N LYS A 238 -14.24 1.34 12.44
CA LYS A 238 -13.96 0.96 13.84
C LYS A 238 -13.33 2.12 14.61
N ILE A 239 -12.37 2.84 14.03
CA ILE A 239 -11.76 4.03 14.65
C ILE A 239 -12.76 5.17 14.80
N VAL A 240 -13.55 5.47 13.76
CA VAL A 240 -14.57 6.54 13.81
C VAL A 240 -15.66 6.19 14.84
N GLN A 241 -16.09 4.92 14.90
CA GLN A 241 -17.05 4.46 15.90
C GLN A 241 -16.50 4.53 17.32
N ASP A 242 -15.22 4.17 17.53
CA ASP A 242 -14.58 4.29 18.84
C ASP A 242 -14.43 5.75 19.28
N ALA A 243 -14.14 6.66 18.33
CA ALA A 243 -14.00 8.09 18.60
C ALA A 243 -15.35 8.80 18.86
N PHE A 244 -16.40 8.48 18.08
CA PHE A 244 -17.64 9.27 18.05
C PHE A 244 -18.89 8.50 18.54
N GLY A 245 -18.83 7.19 18.74
CA GLY A 245 -20.00 6.39 19.15
C GLY A 245 -21.11 6.39 18.11
N ARG A 246 -22.39 6.39 18.52
CA ARG A 246 -23.56 6.37 17.59
C ARG A 246 -23.59 7.55 16.61
N SER A 247 -22.92 8.65 16.93
CA SER A 247 -22.75 9.80 16.03
C SER A 247 -22.01 9.46 14.72
N SER A 248 -21.35 8.29 14.63
CA SER A 248 -20.65 7.84 13.42
C SER A 248 -21.56 7.28 12.32
N GLU A 249 -22.84 6.99 12.59
CA GLU A 249 -23.75 6.31 11.64
C GLU A 249 -23.99 7.10 10.34
N SER A 250 -23.73 8.41 10.35
CA SER A 250 -23.88 9.30 9.17
C SER A 250 -22.55 9.67 8.49
N VAL A 251 -21.43 9.05 8.89
CA VAL A 251 -20.10 9.39 8.36
C VAL A 251 -19.77 8.50 7.17
N SER A 252 -19.37 9.13 6.06
CA SER A 252 -18.88 8.43 4.86
C SER A 252 -17.39 8.74 4.67
N PRO A 253 -16.48 7.94 5.24
CA PRO A 253 -15.05 8.13 5.03
C PRO A 253 -14.63 7.69 3.63
N THR A 254 -13.73 8.45 3.01
CA THR A 254 -13.11 8.14 1.73
C THR A 254 -11.62 7.90 1.94
N ILE A 255 -11.12 6.71 1.59
CA ILE A 255 -9.69 6.41 1.59
C ILE A 255 -9.09 6.98 0.30
N SER A 256 -8.29 8.04 0.39
CA SER A 256 -7.64 8.67 -0.76
C SER A 256 -6.56 7.76 -1.34
N GLY A 257 -5.81 7.06 -0.48
CA GLY A 257 -4.80 6.08 -0.87
C GLY A 257 -3.76 5.85 0.22
N LEU A 258 -2.70 5.12 -0.13
CA LEU A 258 -1.58 4.79 0.75
C LEU A 258 -0.54 5.92 0.77
N LEU A 259 -0.08 6.26 1.97
CA LEU A 259 1.02 7.20 2.22
C LEU A 259 2.33 6.46 2.51
N SER A 260 2.28 5.46 3.38
CA SER A 260 3.44 4.64 3.74
C SER A 260 3.05 3.18 3.98
N LEU A 261 4.02 2.29 3.77
CA LEU A 261 3.93 0.88 4.11
C LEU A 261 5.11 0.50 5.00
N GLU A 262 4.85 -0.24 6.06
CA GLU A 262 5.88 -0.76 6.95
C GLU A 262 5.81 -2.29 6.96
N HIS A 263 6.90 -2.96 6.64
CA HIS A 263 7.01 -4.42 6.69
C HIS A 263 8.47 -4.82 6.83
N SER A 264 8.74 -5.84 7.64
CA SER A 264 9.99 -6.59 7.51
C SER A 264 9.74 -8.06 7.77
N GLY A 265 10.18 -8.91 6.86
CA GLY A 265 10.09 -10.37 7.01
C GLY A 265 11.15 -10.92 7.97
N ILE A 266 11.96 -10.05 8.59
CA ILE A 266 13.13 -10.43 9.38
C ILE A 266 12.87 -10.19 10.88
N PRO A 267 13.11 -11.18 11.77
CA PRO A 267 13.40 -12.59 11.46
C PRO A 267 12.17 -13.33 10.92
N ALA A 268 12.43 -14.38 10.15
CA ALA A 268 11.40 -15.19 9.51
C ALA A 268 10.36 -15.73 10.52
N GLU A 269 9.09 -15.74 10.12
CA GLU A 269 7.94 -16.29 10.87
C GLU A 269 7.62 -15.61 12.21
N GLU A 270 8.37 -14.58 12.61
CA GLU A 270 8.12 -13.86 13.87
C GLU A 270 7.31 -12.58 13.66
N HIS A 271 7.53 -11.88 12.53
CA HIS A 271 7.06 -10.51 12.30
C HIS A 271 6.52 -10.26 10.87
N ASP A 272 5.85 -11.25 10.28
CA ASP A 272 5.26 -11.15 8.94
C ASP A 272 4.00 -10.24 8.87
N GLY A 273 3.75 -9.41 9.88
CA GLY A 273 2.71 -8.38 9.81
C GLY A 273 3.15 -7.15 9.03
N MET A 274 2.27 -6.15 8.97
CA MET A 274 2.60 -4.86 8.36
C MET A 274 1.73 -3.74 8.88
N CYS A 275 2.18 -2.50 8.70
CA CYS A 275 1.35 -1.32 8.92
C CYS A 275 1.08 -0.60 7.60
N TYR A 276 -0.20 -0.49 7.25
CA TYR A 276 -0.70 0.39 6.20
C TYR A 276 -0.97 1.77 6.79
N THR A 277 -0.34 2.82 6.26
CA THR A 277 -0.76 4.19 6.57
C THR A 277 -1.50 4.76 5.38
N THR A 278 -2.79 5.08 5.56
CA THR A 278 -3.62 5.66 4.48
C THR A 278 -4.04 7.07 4.81
N LEU A 279 -4.14 7.92 3.79
CA LEU A 279 -4.85 9.20 3.92
C LEU A 279 -6.35 8.94 3.81
N VAL A 280 -7.11 9.44 4.77
CA VAL A 280 -8.56 9.25 4.84
C VAL A 280 -9.23 10.61 5.01
N GLN A 281 -10.13 10.95 4.10
CA GLN A 281 -10.94 12.15 4.21
C GLN A 281 -12.31 11.80 4.79
N VAL A 282 -12.76 12.56 5.78
CA VAL A 282 -14.16 12.55 6.20
C VAL A 282 -14.79 13.88 5.82
N GLU A 283 -15.92 13.82 5.14
CA GLU A 283 -16.72 15.02 4.88
C GLU A 283 -17.31 15.53 6.19
N LYS A 284 -17.34 16.85 6.39
CA LYS A 284 -18.13 17.43 7.48
C LYS A 284 -19.61 17.20 7.16
N PRO A 285 -20.36 16.42 7.97
CA PRO A 285 -21.81 16.37 7.82
C PRO A 285 -22.38 17.75 8.08
N GLU A 286 -23.52 18.10 7.48
CA GLU A 286 -24.22 19.37 7.74
C GLU A 286 -24.62 19.56 9.22
N GLN A 287 -24.57 18.50 10.02
CA GLN A 287 -24.85 18.49 11.46
C GLN A 287 -23.56 18.20 12.28
N ASP A 288 -23.38 18.91 13.39
CA ASP A 288 -22.15 19.04 14.20
C ASP A 288 -21.65 17.76 14.93
N PHE A 289 -22.13 16.56 14.57
CA PHE A 289 -21.85 15.34 15.34
C PHE A 289 -20.41 14.84 15.31
N LEU A 290 -19.61 15.27 14.33
CA LEU A 290 -18.18 15.00 14.28
C LEU A 290 -17.34 16.08 14.95
N ASP A 291 -17.92 17.15 15.50
CA ASP A 291 -17.09 18.26 16.00
C ASP A 291 -16.36 17.93 17.30
N THR A 292 -16.92 17.07 18.14
CA THR A 292 -16.27 16.64 19.40
C THR A 292 -16.35 15.11 19.54
N PRO A 293 -15.20 14.41 19.61
CA PRO A 293 -15.18 12.98 19.94
C PRO A 293 -15.88 12.71 21.28
N THR A 294 -16.67 11.64 21.33
CA THR A 294 -17.33 11.19 22.57
C THR A 294 -16.37 10.42 23.47
N ASN A 295 -15.41 9.72 22.88
CA ASN A 295 -14.29 9.11 23.59
C ASN A 295 -13.21 10.16 23.85
N THR A 296 -12.92 10.39 25.12
CA THR A 296 -11.96 11.41 25.57
C THR A 296 -10.52 11.12 25.20
N ASN A 297 -10.19 9.94 24.70
CA ASN A 297 -8.86 9.63 24.18
C ASN A 297 -8.62 10.14 22.77
N TYR A 298 -9.65 10.69 22.11
CA TYR A 298 -9.53 11.31 20.80
C TYR A 298 -9.66 12.82 20.87
N GLU A 299 -9.02 13.52 19.94
CA GLU A 299 -9.26 14.93 19.69
C GLU A 299 -9.05 15.29 18.22
N TRP A 300 -9.72 16.36 17.77
CA TRP A 300 -9.37 17.01 16.52
C TRP A 300 -8.21 17.96 16.76
N TYR A 301 -7.07 17.64 16.16
CA TYR A 301 -5.91 18.51 16.13
C TYR A 301 -5.98 19.41 14.90
N SER A 302 -6.32 20.68 15.10
CA SER A 302 -6.25 21.70 14.04
C SER A 302 -4.79 21.99 13.71
N VAL A 303 -4.37 21.72 12.47
CA VAL A 303 -2.97 21.84 12.04
C VAL A 303 -2.55 23.31 11.95
N PRO A 304 -1.66 23.82 12.83
CA PRO A 304 -1.22 25.21 12.79
C PRO A 304 -0.15 25.49 11.72
N SER A 305 0.63 24.49 11.32
CA SER A 305 1.68 24.65 10.32
C SER A 305 1.10 24.80 8.90
N GLU A 306 1.24 25.99 8.30
CA GLU A 306 0.81 26.25 6.93
C GLU A 306 1.51 25.34 5.90
N GLN A 307 2.77 24.96 6.16
CA GLN A 307 3.49 24.01 5.32
C GLN A 307 2.83 22.62 5.38
N LEU A 308 2.59 22.10 6.59
CA LEU A 308 1.97 20.78 6.76
C LEU A 308 0.55 20.76 6.19
N LYS A 309 -0.21 21.84 6.38
CA LYS A 309 -1.53 22.03 5.78
C LYS A 309 -1.45 21.95 4.25
N THR A 310 -0.51 22.65 3.64
CA THR A 310 -0.28 22.62 2.18
C THR A 310 0.07 21.22 1.70
N ASP A 311 0.91 20.50 2.44
CA ASP A 311 1.31 19.13 2.12
C ASP A 311 0.11 18.17 2.19
N LEU A 312 -0.73 18.28 3.23
CA LEU A 312 -1.97 17.49 3.36
C LEU A 312 -2.94 17.76 2.19
N ILE A 313 -3.20 19.03 1.86
CA ILE A 313 -4.06 19.41 0.73
C ILE A 313 -3.51 18.84 -0.57
N ASN A 314 -2.19 18.89 -0.78
CA ASN A 314 -1.58 18.32 -1.96
C ASN A 314 -1.79 16.81 -2.05
N HIS A 315 -1.66 16.06 -0.95
CA HIS A 315 -1.91 14.62 -0.94
C HIS A 315 -3.38 14.24 -1.13
N LEU A 316 -4.32 15.13 -0.80
CA LEU A 316 -5.75 14.91 -1.06
C LEU A 316 -6.13 15.03 -2.54
N LYS A 317 -5.25 15.59 -3.39
CA LYS A 317 -5.50 15.68 -4.84
C LYS A 317 -5.42 14.30 -5.49
N GLU A 318 -6.21 14.11 -6.54
CA GLU A 318 -6.24 12.86 -7.30
C GLU A 318 -4.83 12.46 -7.78
N GLY A 319 -4.43 11.22 -7.48
CA GLY A 319 -3.16 10.64 -7.92
C GLY A 319 -1.96 10.88 -7.00
N MET A 320 -2.08 11.76 -5.99
CA MET A 320 -0.99 12.13 -5.08
C MET A 320 -0.73 11.13 -3.94
N THR A 321 -1.51 10.06 -3.88
CA THR A 321 -1.30 8.89 -3.01
C THR A 321 -1.22 7.61 -3.84
N ILE A 322 -0.54 6.59 -3.31
CA ILE A 322 -0.47 5.29 -4.00
C ILE A 322 -1.88 4.65 -3.97
N PRO A 323 -2.44 4.24 -5.12
CA PRO A 323 -3.76 3.62 -5.16
C PRO A 323 -3.75 2.26 -4.44
N ILE A 324 -4.84 1.99 -3.72
CA ILE A 324 -5.13 0.68 -3.13
C ILE A 324 -6.34 0.10 -3.87
N LEU A 325 -6.16 -1.01 -4.56
CA LEU A 325 -7.23 -1.70 -5.29
C LEU A 325 -7.69 -2.89 -4.46
N SER A 326 -8.95 -2.90 -4.05
CA SER A 326 -9.55 -4.04 -3.32
C SER A 326 -10.53 -4.76 -4.25
N PHE A 327 -10.45 -6.08 -4.26
CA PHE A 327 -11.30 -6.96 -5.08
C PHE A 327 -11.89 -8.08 -4.23
#